data_AF-A0A8T4MY60-F1
#
_entry.id   AF-A0A8T4MY60-F1
#
_cell.length_a   1.000
_cell.length_b   1.000
_cell.length_c   1.000
_cell.angle_alpha   90.00
_cell.angle_beta   90.00
_cell.angle_gamma   90.00
#
_symmetry.space_group_name_H-M   'P 1'
#
loop_
_entity.id
_entity.type
_entity.pdbx_description
1 polymer ?
#
loop_
_entity_poly.entity_id
_entity_poly.type
_entity_poly.pdbx_seq_one_letter_code
_entity_poly.pdbx_strand_id
1 'polypeptide(L)'
;MTLKQKLIAGTISGALGLVTLIGCELYDSRFSNADRLYHESHVDANTANRYDLTFNEDDVMFFGERKISPETANAYLETFNNSYNLDRSPNFGRKKYLPKDIASFVENNISPEDIVELIGEFSDLQISEYNQDFTFVDIYHLIKSNINPEEANKYALLNRDYNSNIRGIDIVKYKEKGFTFEEISKKARENWLEKSLDE
;
A
#
# COMPACT_ATOMS: atom_id res chain seq x y z
N MET A 1 24.17 20.97 42.35
CA MET A 1 22.83 21.03 41.73
C MET A 1 23.02 21.58 40.32
N THR A 2 22.68 20.79 39.32
CA THR A 2 23.08 20.93 37.91
C THR A 2 22.17 21.88 37.10
N LEU A 3 22.69 22.27 35.94
CA LEU A 3 22.21 23.26 34.96
C LEU A 3 20.80 23.01 34.35
N LYS A 4 19.77 22.75 35.16
CA LYS A 4 18.42 22.37 34.68
C LYS A 4 17.24 23.18 35.25
N GLN A 5 17.41 24.48 35.51
CA GLN A 5 16.30 25.37 35.90
C GLN A 5 16.41 26.79 35.34
N LYS A 6 16.42 26.91 34.00
CA LYS A 6 16.02 28.15 33.33
C LYS A 6 15.19 27.80 32.09
N LEU A 7 13.91 27.49 32.31
CA LEU A 7 12.90 27.72 31.30
C LEU A 7 11.89 28.71 31.87
N ILE A 8 11.52 29.63 31.00
CA ILE A 8 11.01 30.96 31.30
C ILE A 8 9.51 30.90 31.53
N ALA A 9 9.06 31.29 32.72
CA ALA A 9 7.69 31.74 32.95
C ALA A 9 7.64 33.23 32.61
N GLY A 10 7.36 33.53 31.34
CA GLY A 10 7.15 34.88 30.82
C GLY A 10 5.67 35.14 30.65
N THR A 11 5.14 36.02 31.49
CA THR A 11 3.74 36.43 31.57
C THR A 11 3.26 37.12 30.29
N ILE A 12 2.07 36.73 29.84
CA ILE A 12 1.30 37.26 28.71
C ILE A 12 0.96 38.73 28.93
N SER A 13 1.35 39.62 28.01
CA SER A 13 0.53 40.77 27.58
C SER A 13 1.18 41.46 26.37
N GLY A 14 0.60 41.31 25.18
CA GLY A 14 1.06 42.06 24.00
C GLY A 14 0.80 41.36 22.66
N ALA A 15 -0.36 41.66 22.08
CA ALA A 15 -0.68 41.77 20.66
C ALA A 15 0.02 40.87 19.61
N LEU A 16 -0.81 40.10 18.88
CA LEU A 16 -0.67 39.63 17.50
C LEU A 16 0.76 39.66 16.92
N GLY A 17 1.50 38.58 17.13
CA GLY A 17 2.81 38.38 16.53
C GLY A 17 3.49 37.09 16.99
N LEU A 18 2.72 36.06 17.34
CA LEU A 18 3.26 34.71 17.55
C LEU A 18 3.41 34.08 16.17
N VAL A 19 4.54 34.41 15.54
CA VAL A 19 5.07 33.72 14.37
C VAL A 19 5.12 32.23 14.72
N THR A 20 4.41 31.46 13.91
CA THR A 20 4.37 30.00 13.84
C THR A 20 5.79 29.43 13.74
N LEU A 21 6.50 29.33 14.86
CA LEU A 21 7.86 28.79 14.94
C LEU A 21 7.92 27.71 16.02
N ILE A 22 6.92 26.81 16.01
CA ILE A 22 6.82 25.67 16.94
C ILE A 22 6.67 24.34 16.16
N GLY A 23 6.57 24.36 14.83
CA GLY A 23 6.30 23.16 14.03
C GLY A 23 7.51 22.23 13.85
N CYS A 24 8.68 22.76 13.49
CA CYS A 24 9.78 21.93 12.98
C CYS A 24 10.61 21.20 14.06
N GLU A 25 10.65 21.70 15.30
CA GLU A 25 11.48 21.10 16.36
C GLU A 25 10.88 19.83 16.99
N LEU A 26 9.64 19.48 16.64
CA LEU A 26 8.94 18.33 17.20
C LEU A 26 9.01 17.09 16.32
N TYR A 27 9.32 17.23 15.03
CA TYR A 27 9.44 16.08 14.14
C TYR A 27 10.78 15.37 14.36
N ASP A 28 10.77 14.04 14.31
CA ASP A 28 11.98 13.24 14.29
C ASP A 28 12.88 13.64 13.11
N SER A 29 14.18 13.45 13.29
CA SER A 29 15.27 13.65 12.32
C SER A 29 15.04 13.04 10.94
N ARG A 30 14.10 12.11 10.80
CA ARG A 30 13.66 11.49 9.53
C ARG A 30 12.91 12.48 8.63
N PHE A 31 12.32 13.52 9.20
CA PHE A 31 11.49 14.48 8.48
C PHE A 31 12.27 15.77 8.25
N SER A 32 13.07 15.76 7.18
CA SER A 32 13.91 16.89 6.80
C SER A 32 13.11 18.11 6.35
N ASN A 33 11.86 17.91 5.94
CA ASN A 33 10.94 18.95 5.49
C ASN A 33 9.61 18.89 6.27
N ALA A 34 9.70 19.08 7.59
CA ALA A 34 8.57 19.09 8.51
C ALA A 34 7.43 20.03 8.10
N ASP A 35 7.77 21.19 7.52
CA ASP A 35 6.79 22.16 7.01
C ASP A 35 5.95 21.55 5.87
N ARG A 36 6.59 20.85 4.92
CA ARG A 36 5.90 20.16 3.82
C ARG A 36 4.95 19.08 4.36
N LEU A 37 5.44 18.24 5.27
CA LEU A 37 4.66 17.17 5.87
C LEU A 37 3.41 17.72 6.58
N TYR A 38 3.54 18.80 7.36
CA TYR A 38 2.38 19.40 8.03
C TYR A 38 1.38 20.03 7.04
N HIS A 39 1.87 20.76 6.04
CA HIS A 39 1.01 21.55 5.15
C HIS A 39 0.34 20.74 4.05
N GLU A 40 0.99 19.69 3.54
CA GLU A 40 0.47 18.90 2.41
C GLU A 40 -0.35 17.70 2.87
N SER A 41 0.04 17.02 3.96
CA SER A 41 -0.65 15.81 4.42
C SER A 41 -1.47 16.00 5.70
N HIS A 42 -1.44 17.19 6.30
CA HIS A 42 -2.12 17.51 7.57
C HIS A 42 -1.71 16.61 8.74
N VAL A 43 -0.51 16.03 8.70
CA VAL A 43 0.02 15.18 9.78
C VAL A 43 0.88 16.03 10.70
N ASP A 44 0.45 16.18 11.96
CA ASP A 44 1.22 16.84 13.00
C ASP A 44 2.42 15.99 13.49
N ALA A 45 3.38 16.63 14.14
CA ALA A 45 4.60 15.98 14.61
C ALA A 45 4.36 14.77 15.53
N ASN A 46 3.38 14.84 16.43
CA ASN A 46 3.09 13.73 17.33
C ASN A 46 2.55 12.52 16.57
N THR A 47 1.72 12.76 15.55
CA THR A 47 1.21 11.72 14.67
C THR A 47 2.33 11.16 13.77
N ALA A 48 3.13 12.02 13.13
CA ALA A 48 4.24 11.61 12.27
C ALA A 48 5.29 10.75 13.01
N ASN A 49 5.63 11.11 14.24
CA ASN A 49 6.63 10.39 15.02
C ASN A 49 6.15 9.03 15.54
N ARG A 50 4.84 8.75 15.51
CA ARG A 50 4.29 7.44 15.89
C ARG A 50 4.44 6.40 14.79
N TYR A 51 4.71 6.80 13.54
CA TYR A 51 5.04 5.86 12.48
C TYR A 51 6.41 5.23 12.75
N ASP A 52 6.52 3.93 12.49
CA ASP A 52 7.75 3.15 12.61
C ASP A 52 8.94 3.83 11.92
N LEU A 53 10.13 3.67 12.49
CA LEU A 53 11.36 4.33 12.04
C LEU A 53 11.75 3.98 10.60
N THR A 54 11.24 2.89 10.05
CA THR A 54 11.50 2.45 8.67
C THR A 54 10.71 3.24 7.61
N PHE A 55 9.62 3.91 8.01
CA PHE A 55 8.88 4.83 7.17
C PHE A 55 9.62 6.16 7.06
N ASN A 56 9.83 6.61 5.82
CA ASN A 56 10.46 7.90 5.53
C ASN A 56 9.40 9.02 5.43
N GLU A 57 9.86 10.25 5.15
CA GLU A 57 8.98 11.41 5.04
C GLU A 57 7.88 11.24 3.98
N ASP A 58 8.22 10.73 2.80
CA ASP A 58 7.26 10.54 1.70
C ASP A 58 6.21 9.46 2.05
N ASP A 59 6.62 8.39 2.74
CA ASP A 59 5.72 7.34 3.23
C ASP A 59 4.68 7.94 4.21
N VAL A 60 5.14 8.75 5.16
CA VAL A 60 4.27 9.39 6.18
C VAL A 60 3.38 10.48 5.57
N MET A 61 3.88 11.25 4.58
CA MET A 61 3.05 12.17 3.80
C MET A 61 1.91 11.43 3.12
N PHE A 62 2.25 10.37 2.41
CA PHE A 62 1.29 9.53 1.70
C PHE A 62 0.23 8.94 2.65
N PHE A 63 0.64 8.46 3.83
CA PHE A 63 -0.30 7.95 4.85
C PHE A 63 -1.22 9.07 5.36
N GLY A 64 -0.68 10.25 5.60
CA GLY A 64 -1.41 11.44 6.02
C GLY A 64 -2.50 11.87 5.05
N GLU A 65 -2.15 12.04 3.77
CA GLU A 65 -3.09 12.41 2.70
C GLU A 65 -4.28 11.44 2.62
N ARG A 66 -4.02 10.15 2.89
CA ARG A 66 -5.01 9.08 2.86
C ARG A 66 -5.66 8.79 4.22
N LYS A 67 -5.32 9.56 5.25
CA LYS A 67 -5.84 9.39 6.62
C LYS A 67 -5.60 8.00 7.21
N ILE A 68 -4.51 7.35 6.81
CA ILE A 68 -4.03 6.12 7.44
C ILE A 68 -3.43 6.51 8.79
N SER A 69 -3.72 5.76 9.85
CA SER A 69 -3.17 6.05 11.18
C SER A 69 -1.78 5.40 11.36
N PRO A 70 -0.92 5.93 12.24
CA PRO A 70 0.33 5.29 12.60
C PRO A 70 0.15 3.84 13.07
N GLU A 71 -0.89 3.56 13.85
CA GLU A 71 -1.20 2.22 14.36
C GLU A 71 -1.46 1.27 13.20
N THR A 72 -2.25 1.71 12.23
CA THR A 72 -2.59 0.94 11.04
C THR A 72 -1.35 0.65 10.18
N ALA A 73 -0.54 1.67 9.89
CA ALA A 73 0.66 1.52 9.07
C ALA A 73 1.72 0.64 9.77
N ASN A 74 1.89 0.81 11.08
CA ASN A 74 2.85 0.03 11.86
C ASN A 74 2.41 -1.43 12.02
N ALA A 75 1.12 -1.67 12.27
CA ALA A 75 0.58 -3.02 12.33
C ALA A 75 0.79 -3.77 11.00
N TYR A 76 0.66 -3.06 9.87
CA TYR A 76 0.99 -3.62 8.56
C TYR A 76 2.47 -4.00 8.45
N LEU A 77 3.38 -3.09 8.81
CA LEU A 77 4.82 -3.36 8.81
C LEU A 77 5.21 -4.53 9.72
N GLU A 78 4.62 -4.61 10.92
CA GLU A 78 4.86 -5.68 11.89
C GLU A 78 4.38 -7.02 11.35
N THR A 79 3.16 -7.08 10.80
CA THR A 79 2.61 -8.28 10.17
C THR A 79 3.49 -8.71 9.00
N PHE A 80 3.96 -7.76 8.19
CA PHE A 80 4.86 -8.03 7.08
C PHE A 80 6.22 -8.58 7.53
N ASN A 81 6.86 -7.95 8.52
CA ASN A 81 8.17 -8.37 9.05
C ASN A 81 8.12 -9.71 9.82
N ASN A 82 6.97 -10.05 10.40
CA ASN A 82 6.78 -11.31 11.13
C ASN A 82 6.42 -12.47 10.20
N SER A 83 5.58 -12.24 9.18
CA SER A 83 5.21 -13.26 8.20
C SER A 83 6.35 -13.56 7.24
N TYR A 84 7.07 -12.53 6.79
CA TYR A 84 8.27 -12.67 6.00
C TYR A 84 9.46 -12.56 6.93
N ASN A 85 10.00 -13.71 7.36
CA ASN A 85 11.25 -13.78 8.13
C ASN A 85 12.42 -13.29 7.26
N LEU A 86 12.49 -11.97 7.03
CA LEU A 86 13.40 -11.26 6.12
C LEU A 86 14.88 -11.38 6.56
N ASP A 87 15.12 -12.04 7.69
CA ASP A 87 16.42 -12.19 8.32
C ASP A 87 17.18 -13.47 7.89
N ARG A 88 16.62 -14.31 7.01
CA ARG A 88 17.25 -15.64 6.70
C ARG A 88 17.55 -15.97 5.25
N SER A 89 17.27 -15.11 4.27
CA SER A 89 17.63 -15.41 2.88
C SER A 89 18.61 -14.38 2.32
N PRO A 90 19.93 -14.67 2.30
CA PRO A 90 20.95 -13.74 1.80
C PRO A 90 20.81 -13.42 0.30
N ASN A 91 19.95 -14.13 -0.43
CA ASN A 91 19.68 -13.91 -1.85
C ASN A 91 18.36 -13.19 -2.15
N PHE A 92 17.49 -12.99 -1.15
CA PHE A 92 16.34 -12.08 -1.25
C PHE A 92 16.76 -10.72 -0.72
N GLY A 93 17.61 -10.03 -1.48
CA GLY A 93 18.01 -8.67 -1.14
C GLY A 93 16.78 -7.80 -0.96
N ARG A 94 16.48 -7.43 0.30
CA ARG A 94 15.61 -6.33 0.75
C ARG A 94 14.64 -5.83 -0.34
N LYS A 95 13.75 -6.68 -0.84
CA LYS A 95 12.59 -6.17 -1.57
C LYS A 95 11.69 -5.60 -0.48
N LYS A 96 11.92 -4.32 -0.16
CA LYS A 96 10.91 -3.45 0.45
C LYS A 96 9.66 -3.67 -0.40
N TYR A 97 8.65 -4.33 0.14
CA TYR A 97 7.32 -4.20 -0.45
C TYR A 97 6.98 -2.72 -0.31
N LEU A 98 6.86 -2.09 -1.48
CA LEU A 98 6.90 -0.64 -1.59
C LEU A 98 5.54 -0.07 -1.17
N PRO A 99 5.50 1.19 -0.71
CA PRO A 99 4.26 1.95 -0.46
C PRO A 99 3.26 1.92 -1.62
N LYS A 100 3.70 1.59 -2.85
CA LYS A 100 2.84 1.38 -4.02
C LYS A 100 1.79 0.28 -3.81
N ASP A 101 2.11 -0.75 -3.04
CA ASP A 101 1.16 -1.83 -2.75
C ASP A 101 0.07 -1.27 -1.80
N ILE A 102 0.46 -0.44 -0.82
CA ILE A 102 -0.46 0.29 0.07
C ILE A 102 -1.34 1.30 -0.68
N ALA A 103 -0.78 2.03 -1.65
CA ALA A 103 -1.53 2.91 -2.54
C ALA A 103 -2.59 2.18 -3.33
N SER A 104 -2.24 1.01 -3.87
CA SER A 104 -3.20 0.19 -4.59
C SER A 104 -4.34 -0.31 -3.69
N PHE A 105 -4.09 -0.62 -2.42
CA PHE A 105 -5.16 -1.01 -1.49
C PHE A 105 -6.15 0.13 -1.22
N VAL A 106 -5.63 1.33 -0.98
CA VAL A 106 -6.49 2.50 -0.74
C VAL A 106 -7.30 2.87 -2.00
N GLU A 107 -6.69 2.83 -3.18
CA GLU A 107 -7.38 3.09 -4.45
C GLU A 107 -8.48 2.05 -4.74
N ASN A 108 -8.31 0.82 -4.27
CA ASN A 108 -9.28 -0.26 -4.45
C ASN A 108 -10.23 -0.45 -3.25
N ASN A 109 -10.27 0.51 -2.31
CA ASN A 109 -11.09 0.46 -1.08
C ASN A 109 -10.90 -0.82 -0.25
N ILE A 110 -9.71 -1.40 -0.26
CA ILE A 110 -9.37 -2.53 0.59
C ILE A 110 -9.03 -1.97 1.98
N SER A 111 -9.81 -2.35 2.99
CA SER A 111 -9.59 -1.84 4.34
C SER A 111 -8.28 -2.39 4.91
N PRO A 112 -7.62 -1.67 5.82
CA PRO A 112 -6.46 -2.22 6.52
C PRO A 112 -6.74 -3.54 7.24
N GLU A 113 -7.96 -3.70 7.75
CA GLU A 113 -8.45 -4.93 8.35
C GLU A 113 -8.48 -6.08 7.34
N ASP A 114 -8.94 -5.84 6.10
CA ASP A 114 -8.91 -6.83 5.01
C ASP A 114 -7.48 -7.27 4.65
N ILE A 115 -6.51 -6.35 4.78
CA ILE A 115 -5.10 -6.64 4.52
C ILE A 115 -4.51 -7.51 5.64
N VAL A 116 -4.80 -7.18 6.89
CA VAL A 116 -4.36 -7.98 8.05
C VAL A 116 -5.02 -9.36 8.03
N GLU A 117 -6.31 -9.43 7.71
CA GLU A 117 -7.03 -10.68 7.50
C GLU A 117 -6.36 -11.48 6.37
N LEU A 118 -6.03 -10.85 5.24
CA LEU A 118 -5.39 -11.57 4.14
C LEU A 118 -4.00 -12.10 4.51
N ILE A 119 -3.15 -11.30 5.17
CA ILE A 119 -1.81 -11.74 5.59
C ILE A 119 -1.90 -12.81 6.69
N GLY A 120 -2.96 -12.79 7.52
CA GLY A 120 -3.21 -13.77 8.56
C GLY A 120 -3.89 -15.06 8.08
N GLU A 121 -4.77 -14.98 7.09
CA GLU A 121 -5.60 -16.09 6.60
C GLU A 121 -4.94 -16.86 5.46
N PHE A 122 -4.12 -16.22 4.63
CA PHE A 122 -3.53 -16.85 3.47
C PHE A 122 -2.04 -17.08 3.68
N SER A 123 -1.64 -18.34 3.58
CA SER A 123 -0.23 -18.71 3.62
C SER A 123 0.51 -18.14 2.39
N ASP A 124 1.79 -17.79 2.58
CA ASP A 124 2.68 -17.41 1.46
C ASP A 124 2.65 -18.43 0.32
N LEU A 125 2.48 -19.71 0.66
CA LEU A 125 2.35 -20.78 -0.31
C LEU A 125 1.14 -20.55 -1.23
N GLN A 126 -0.03 -20.21 -0.68
CA GLN A 126 -1.24 -19.94 -1.47
C GLN A 126 -1.10 -18.72 -2.38
N ILE A 127 -0.47 -17.63 -1.89
CA ILE A 127 -0.24 -16.43 -2.71
C ILE A 127 0.74 -16.73 -3.85
N SER A 128 1.79 -17.50 -3.56
CA SER A 128 2.85 -17.83 -4.52
C SER A 128 2.41 -18.70 -5.71
N GLU A 129 1.24 -19.35 -5.61
CA GLU A 129 0.67 -20.15 -6.69
C GLU A 129 0.04 -19.28 -7.78
N TYR A 130 -0.32 -18.02 -7.48
CA TYR A 130 -0.80 -17.08 -8.48
C TYR A 130 0.34 -16.56 -9.35
N ASN A 131 0.03 -16.28 -10.62
CA ASN A 131 0.97 -15.71 -11.57
C ASN A 131 1.46 -14.34 -11.08
N GLN A 132 2.76 -14.09 -11.18
CA GLN A 132 3.42 -12.83 -10.82
C GLN A 132 2.87 -11.57 -11.53
N ASP A 133 2.13 -11.76 -12.63
CA ASP A 133 1.47 -10.68 -13.38
C ASP A 133 0.24 -10.13 -12.61
N PHE A 134 -0.26 -10.87 -11.62
CA PHE A 134 -1.29 -10.38 -10.69
C PHE A 134 -0.66 -9.58 -9.56
N THR A 135 -1.26 -8.42 -9.28
CA THR A 135 -0.93 -7.65 -8.08
C THR A 135 -1.55 -8.31 -6.85
N PHE A 136 -1.08 -7.93 -5.67
CA PHE A 136 -1.65 -8.42 -4.42
C PHE A 136 -3.15 -8.08 -4.28
N VAL A 137 -3.59 -6.92 -4.78
CA VAL A 137 -5.02 -6.54 -4.87
C VAL A 137 -5.80 -7.54 -5.73
N ASP A 138 -5.23 -7.94 -6.87
CA ASP A 138 -5.87 -8.91 -7.74
C ASP A 138 -6.01 -10.26 -7.02
N ILE A 139 -4.93 -10.72 -6.38
CA ILE A 139 -4.92 -11.97 -5.61
C ILE A 139 -5.94 -11.92 -4.46
N TYR A 140 -6.06 -10.81 -3.75
CA TYR A 140 -7.07 -10.61 -2.70
C TYR A 140 -8.49 -10.86 -3.21
N HIS A 141 -8.87 -10.19 -4.31
CA HIS A 141 -10.21 -10.36 -4.89
C HIS A 141 -10.43 -11.79 -5.38
N LEU A 142 -9.43 -12.40 -6.03
CA LEU A 142 -9.51 -13.78 -6.49
C LEU A 142 -9.77 -14.75 -5.34
N ILE A 143 -9.00 -14.62 -4.26
CA ILE A 143 -9.12 -15.46 -3.07
C ILE A 143 -10.47 -15.27 -2.37
N LYS A 144 -10.87 -14.02 -2.08
CA LYS A 144 -12.17 -13.72 -1.43
C LYS A 144 -13.36 -14.23 -2.26
N SER A 145 -13.22 -14.27 -3.60
CA SER A 145 -14.22 -14.83 -4.51
C SER A 145 -14.05 -16.33 -4.79
N ASN A 146 -13.21 -17.02 -4.02
CA ASN A 146 -12.94 -18.47 -4.14
C ASN A 146 -12.56 -18.89 -5.58
N ILE A 147 -11.70 -18.09 -6.22
CA ILE A 147 -11.12 -18.38 -7.53
C ILE A 147 -9.70 -18.87 -7.29
N ASN A 148 -9.41 -20.12 -7.63
CA ASN A 148 -8.11 -20.72 -7.35
C ASN A 148 -7.03 -20.27 -8.36
N PRO A 149 -5.73 -20.46 -8.03
CA PRO A 149 -4.64 -20.05 -8.90
C PRO A 149 -4.66 -20.68 -10.29
N GLU A 150 -5.03 -21.96 -10.41
CA GLU A 150 -5.10 -22.65 -11.71
C GLU A 150 -6.10 -21.97 -12.65
N GLU A 151 -7.28 -21.58 -12.12
CA GLU A 151 -8.31 -20.86 -12.86
C GLU A 151 -7.85 -19.44 -13.22
N ALA A 152 -7.33 -18.68 -12.25
CA ALA A 152 -6.90 -17.30 -12.45
C ALA A 152 -5.72 -17.19 -13.43
N ASN A 153 -4.74 -18.08 -13.34
CA ASN A 153 -3.51 -18.02 -14.13
C ASN A 153 -3.74 -18.20 -15.63
N LYS A 154 -4.88 -18.79 -16.04
CA LYS A 154 -5.29 -18.85 -17.45
C LYS A 154 -5.50 -17.45 -18.05
N TYR A 155 -6.01 -16.50 -17.27
CA TYR A 155 -6.22 -15.12 -17.71
C TYR A 155 -4.91 -14.33 -17.83
N ALA A 156 -3.91 -14.63 -16.99
CA ALA A 156 -2.58 -14.04 -17.13
C ALA A 156 -1.91 -14.45 -18.46
N LEU A 157 -2.18 -15.66 -18.96
CA LEU A 157 -1.74 -16.06 -20.31
C LEU A 157 -2.41 -15.21 -21.39
N LEU A 158 -3.71 -14.91 -21.27
CA LEU A 158 -4.39 -14.01 -22.20
C LEU A 158 -3.82 -12.58 -22.17
N ASN A 159 -3.36 -12.11 -21.02
CA ASN A 159 -2.69 -10.81 -20.91
C ASN A 159 -1.39 -10.82 -21.70
N ARG A 160 -0.61 -11.90 -21.60
CA ARG A 160 0.66 -12.06 -22.31
C ARG A 160 0.47 -12.22 -23.81
N ASP A 161 -0.47 -13.06 -24.22
CA ASP A 161 -0.64 -13.46 -25.62
C ASP A 161 -1.39 -12.39 -26.43
N TYR A 162 -2.34 -11.69 -25.81
CA TYR A 162 -3.27 -10.78 -26.50
C TYR A 162 -3.27 -9.35 -25.95
N ASN A 163 -2.39 -9.02 -25.00
CA ASN A 163 -2.34 -7.71 -24.34
C ASN A 163 -3.72 -7.26 -23.81
N SER A 164 -4.47 -8.19 -23.22
CA SER A 164 -5.87 -8.00 -22.84
C SER A 164 -6.08 -7.24 -21.52
N ASN A 165 -5.04 -7.09 -20.70
CA ASN A 165 -5.02 -6.36 -19.42
C ASN A 165 -6.17 -6.73 -18.45
N ILE A 166 -6.50 -8.02 -18.37
CA ILE A 166 -7.49 -8.59 -17.47
C ILE A 166 -6.93 -8.63 -16.05
N ARG A 167 -7.59 -7.94 -15.12
CA ARG A 167 -7.22 -7.86 -13.69
C ARG A 167 -7.99 -8.89 -12.85
N GLY A 168 -7.58 -9.10 -11.60
CA GLY A 168 -8.26 -10.03 -10.69
C GLY A 168 -9.74 -9.69 -10.50
N ILE A 169 -10.05 -8.39 -10.35
CA ILE A 169 -11.44 -7.90 -10.23
C ILE A 169 -12.29 -8.16 -11.48
N ASP A 170 -11.68 -8.20 -12.68
CA ASP A 170 -12.40 -8.50 -13.91
C ASP A 170 -12.76 -9.98 -13.97
N ILE A 171 -11.85 -10.86 -13.54
CA ILE A 171 -12.08 -12.30 -13.44
C ILE A 171 -13.24 -12.59 -12.49
N VAL A 172 -13.29 -11.92 -11.33
CA VAL A 172 -14.42 -11.99 -10.40
C VAL A 172 -15.73 -11.61 -11.09
N LYS A 173 -15.76 -10.45 -11.78
CA LYS A 173 -16.95 -9.99 -12.51
C LYS A 173 -17.36 -10.96 -13.62
N TYR A 174 -16.41 -11.59 -14.31
CA TYR A 174 -16.70 -12.58 -15.34
C TYR A 174 -17.39 -13.80 -14.74
N LYS A 175 -16.87 -14.31 -13.62
CA LYS A 175 -17.43 -15.45 -12.89
C LYS A 175 -18.83 -15.15 -12.36
N GLU A 176 -19.04 -13.99 -11.76
CA GLU A 176 -20.36 -13.54 -11.27
C GLU A 176 -21.41 -13.43 -12.37
N LYS A 177 -20.98 -13.03 -13.58
CA LYS A 177 -21.86 -12.95 -14.77
C LYS A 177 -22.02 -14.27 -15.50
N GLY A 178 -21.32 -15.33 -15.06
CA GLY A 178 -21.39 -16.65 -15.66
C GLY A 178 -20.66 -16.78 -17.01
N PHE A 179 -19.71 -15.89 -17.32
CA PHE A 179 -18.88 -16.04 -18.51
C PHE A 179 -17.88 -17.18 -18.36
N THR A 180 -17.70 -17.97 -19.41
CA THR A 180 -16.68 -19.03 -19.42
C THR A 180 -15.31 -18.48 -19.84
N PHE A 181 -14.24 -19.20 -19.49
CA PHE A 181 -12.90 -18.84 -19.94
C PHE A 181 -12.78 -18.81 -21.46
N GLU A 182 -13.45 -19.74 -22.16
CA GLU A 182 -13.44 -19.83 -23.63
C GLU A 182 -14.08 -18.59 -24.27
N GLU A 183 -15.18 -18.07 -23.70
CA GLU A 183 -15.83 -16.86 -24.18
C GLU A 183 -14.91 -15.64 -24.02
N ILE A 184 -14.27 -15.49 -22.86
CA ILE A 184 -13.34 -14.39 -22.59
C ILE A 184 -12.09 -14.50 -23.47
N SER A 185 -11.53 -15.71 -23.63
CA SER A 185 -10.38 -15.99 -24.48
C SER A 185 -10.65 -15.66 -25.95
N LYS A 186 -11.83 -16.07 -26.46
CA LYS A 186 -12.28 -15.71 -27.82
C LYS A 186 -12.34 -14.20 -28.00
N LYS A 187 -12.96 -13.48 -27.06
CA LYS A 187 -13.08 -12.02 -27.10
C LYS A 187 -11.73 -11.32 -27.03
N ALA A 188 -10.81 -11.79 -26.18
CA ALA A 188 -9.46 -11.24 -26.08
C ALA A 188 -8.70 -11.37 -27.41
N ARG A 189 -8.81 -12.52 -28.08
CA ARG A 189 -8.22 -12.77 -29.38
C ARG A 189 -8.83 -11.90 -30.48
N GLU A 190 -10.16 -11.79 -30.53
CA GLU A 190 -10.86 -10.95 -31.51
C GLU A 190 -10.44 -9.47 -31.38
N ASN A 191 -10.44 -8.93 -30.16
CA ASN A 191 -9.99 -7.57 -29.88
C ASN A 191 -8.52 -7.32 -30.29
N TRP A 192 -7.65 -8.31 -30.11
CA TRP A 192 -6.25 -8.21 -30.52
C TRP A 192 -6.11 -8.19 -32.04
N LEU A 193 -6.85 -9.05 -32.76
CA LEU A 193 -6.86 -9.07 -34.23
C LEU A 193 -7.36 -7.75 -34.82
N GLU A 194 -8.44 -7.18 -34.29
CA GLU A 194 -8.98 -5.89 -34.75
C GLU A 194 -7.93 -4.78 -34.62
N LYS A 195 -7.27 -4.66 -33.46
CA LYS A 195 -6.20 -3.68 -33.25
C LYS A 195 -5.02 -3.88 -34.21
N SER A 196 -4.66 -5.12 -34.50
CA SER A 196 -3.53 -5.43 -35.40
C SER A 196 -3.79 -5.11 -36.87
N LEU A 197 -5.05 -4.95 -37.28
CA LEU A 197 -5.41 -4.57 -38.65
C LEU A 197 -5.39 -3.05 -38.86
N ASP A 198 -5.43 -2.28 -37.79
CA ASP A 198 -5.41 -0.82 -37.81
C ASP A 198 -3.98 -0.22 -37.76
N GLU A 199 -2.96 -1.05 -37.55
CA GLU A 199 -1.52 -0.70 -37.53
C GLU A 199 -0.82 -0.95 -38.88
#